data_AF-A0A2Z6INR6-F1
#
_entry.id   AF-A0A2Z6INR6-F1
#
_cell.length_a   1.000
_cell.length_b   1.000
_cell.length_c   1.000
_cell.angle_alpha   90.00
_cell.angle_beta   90.00
_cell.angle_gamma   90.00
#
_symmetry.space_group_name_H-M   'P 1'
#
loop_
_entity.id
_entity.type
_entity.pdbx_description
1 polymer ?
#
loop_
_entity_poly.entity_id
_entity_poly.type
_entity_poly.pdbx_seq_one_letter_code
_entity_poly.pdbx_strand_id
1 'polypeptide(L)'
;MKTAIYDILMSGRNPDEAFPDARFFALCISLRATERKGNISMALGLEIRQLSHLFARYFPRIAESRSTAQCTKVYLHNAAGGTFLCQCLGKENKAPARDEETGDLVKLLLDHRASVNQATEWVAAILAAGCRGDDHLWQDLGLTNREDLSDIIKRHFPALYLKNTGNMKWKKFFYKQLCEQAEVHLCQAPSCNVCNDYAQCFGPEEDSGWNLLAAQG
;
A
#
# COMPACT_ATOMS: atom_id res chain seq x y z
N MET A 1 11.77 -5.30 2.32
CA MET A 1 12.56 -6.34 3.03
C MET A 1 12.21 -7.71 2.46
N LYS A 2 13.19 -8.47 1.92
CA LYS A 2 12.94 -9.85 1.45
C LYS A 2 12.91 -10.78 2.67
N THR A 3 11.77 -11.40 2.92
CA THR A 3 11.57 -12.34 4.04
C THR A 3 11.33 -13.74 3.48
N ALA A 4 11.43 -14.78 4.32
CA ALA A 4 11.07 -16.14 3.91
C ALA A 4 9.63 -16.23 3.36
N ILE A 5 8.70 -15.40 3.89
CA ILE A 5 7.33 -15.29 3.38
C ILE A 5 7.32 -14.72 1.95
N TYR A 6 8.11 -13.69 1.68
CA TYR A 6 8.25 -13.13 0.33
C TYR A 6 8.77 -14.20 -0.65
N ASP A 7 9.79 -14.96 -0.23
CA ASP A 7 10.42 -15.97 -1.08
C ASP A 7 9.45 -17.11 -1.45
N ILE A 8 8.65 -17.61 -0.50
CA ILE A 8 7.64 -18.64 -0.80
C ILE A 8 6.51 -18.11 -1.69
N LEU A 9 6.09 -16.85 -1.49
CA LEU A 9 5.04 -16.23 -2.33
C LEU A 9 5.54 -16.08 -3.76
N MET A 10 6.75 -15.56 -3.95
CA MET A 10 7.32 -15.35 -5.28
C MET A 10 7.69 -16.65 -5.98
N SER A 11 8.14 -17.67 -5.23
CA SER A 11 8.40 -19.01 -5.79
C SER A 11 7.10 -19.73 -6.18
N GLY A 12 6.01 -19.45 -5.48
CA GLY A 12 4.68 -20.01 -5.73
C GLY A 12 3.74 -19.14 -6.58
N ARG A 13 4.25 -18.08 -7.19
CA ARG A 13 3.44 -17.11 -7.96
C ARG A 13 2.80 -17.75 -9.19
N ASN A 14 1.67 -17.19 -9.61
CA ASN A 14 1.10 -17.49 -10.92
C ASN A 14 2.02 -16.90 -12.02
N PRO A 15 2.53 -17.71 -12.97
CA PRO A 15 3.39 -17.22 -14.05
C PRO A 15 2.65 -16.33 -15.06
N ASP A 16 1.34 -16.49 -15.20
CA ASP A 16 0.51 -15.77 -16.18
C ASP A 16 0.18 -14.34 -15.75
N GLU A 17 0.31 -14.05 -14.45
CA GLU A 17 0.09 -12.71 -13.90
C GLU A 17 1.34 -11.83 -14.01
N ALA A 18 1.11 -10.52 -14.10
CA ALA A 18 2.18 -9.55 -14.24
C ALA A 18 3.15 -9.59 -13.04
N PHE A 19 4.44 -9.76 -13.32
CA PHE A 19 5.48 -9.83 -12.29
C PHE A 19 5.52 -8.59 -11.36
N PRO A 20 5.40 -7.34 -11.86
CA PRO A 20 5.39 -6.16 -10.98
C PRO A 20 4.26 -6.20 -9.94
N ASP A 21 3.06 -6.58 -10.35
CA ASP A 21 1.89 -6.67 -9.48
C ASP A 21 2.08 -7.79 -8.44
N ALA A 22 2.51 -8.98 -8.88
CA ALA A 22 2.81 -10.10 -7.98
C ALA A 22 3.87 -9.71 -6.94
N ARG A 23 4.94 -9.02 -7.36
CA ARG A 23 5.99 -8.54 -6.46
C ARG A 23 5.46 -7.52 -5.46
N PHE A 24 4.65 -6.56 -5.92
CA PHE A 24 4.03 -5.55 -5.06
C PHE A 24 3.17 -6.21 -3.98
N PHE A 25 2.27 -7.12 -4.37
CA PHE A 25 1.42 -7.83 -3.42
C PHE A 25 2.23 -8.69 -2.45
N ALA A 26 3.25 -9.41 -2.94
CA ALA A 26 4.10 -10.24 -2.09
C ALA A 26 4.84 -9.40 -1.03
N LEU A 27 5.35 -8.22 -1.38
CA LEU A 27 6.03 -7.32 -0.44
C LEU A 27 5.05 -6.78 0.62
N CYS A 28 3.88 -6.29 0.19
CA CYS A 28 2.87 -5.78 1.12
C CYS A 28 2.38 -6.87 2.09
N ILE A 29 2.08 -8.06 1.57
CA ILE A 29 1.69 -9.23 2.38
C ILE A 29 2.81 -9.60 3.35
N SER A 30 4.05 -9.66 2.88
CA SER A 30 5.19 -10.04 3.71
C SER A 30 5.45 -9.06 4.83
N LEU A 31 5.34 -7.75 4.58
CA LEU A 31 5.43 -6.73 5.61
C LEU A 31 4.35 -6.95 6.67
N ARG A 32 3.08 -6.96 6.26
CA ARG A 32 1.95 -7.07 7.19
C ARG A 32 1.88 -8.42 7.94
N ALA A 33 2.47 -9.47 7.38
CA ALA A 33 2.61 -10.76 8.06
C ALA A 33 3.56 -10.72 9.27
N THR A 34 4.46 -9.73 9.36
CA THR A 34 5.38 -9.57 10.50
C THR A 34 4.73 -8.84 11.68
N GLU A 35 3.65 -8.10 11.45
CA GLU A 35 2.95 -7.36 12.49
C GLU A 35 2.22 -8.28 13.46
N ARG A 36 2.39 -8.04 14.76
CA ARG A 36 1.83 -8.88 15.82
C ARG A 36 0.32 -8.71 16.02
N LYS A 37 -0.23 -7.56 15.65
CA LYS A 37 -1.64 -7.19 15.82
C LYS A 37 -2.35 -7.11 14.46
N GLY A 38 -3.68 -7.23 14.49
CA GLY A 38 -4.54 -7.11 13.31
C GLY A 38 -4.46 -8.31 12.35
N ASN A 39 -5.53 -8.50 11.58
CA ASN A 39 -5.52 -9.44 10.46
C ASN A 39 -4.93 -8.77 9.21
N ILE A 40 -4.38 -9.59 8.30
CA ILE A 40 -3.64 -9.09 7.15
C ILE A 40 -4.54 -8.39 6.13
N SER A 41 -5.79 -8.84 5.96
CA SER A 41 -6.75 -8.21 5.06
C SER A 41 -7.01 -6.76 5.45
N MET A 42 -7.26 -6.50 6.74
CA MET A 42 -7.48 -5.15 7.27
C MET A 42 -6.24 -4.27 7.11
N ALA A 43 -5.05 -4.79 7.42
CA ALA A 43 -3.81 -4.05 7.28
C ALA A 43 -3.51 -3.66 5.82
N LEU A 44 -4.05 -4.40 4.85
CA LEU A 44 -3.98 -4.12 3.42
C LEU A 44 -5.18 -3.31 2.90
N GLY A 45 -6.14 -2.95 3.76
CA GLY A 45 -7.37 -2.27 3.35
C GLY A 45 -8.33 -3.13 2.51
N LEU A 46 -8.14 -4.45 2.50
CA LEU A 46 -8.92 -5.41 1.73
C LEU A 46 -9.98 -6.12 2.58
N GLU A 47 -11.09 -6.49 1.96
CA GLU A 47 -12.00 -7.48 2.52
C GLU A 47 -11.36 -8.88 2.52
N ILE A 48 -11.82 -9.77 3.41
CA ILE A 48 -11.34 -11.16 3.47
C ILE A 48 -11.56 -11.89 2.13
N ARG A 49 -12.69 -11.62 1.45
CA ARG A 49 -12.99 -12.19 0.13
C ARG A 49 -12.03 -11.67 -0.94
N GLN A 50 -11.75 -10.37 -0.94
CA GLN A 50 -10.78 -9.76 -1.85
C GLN A 50 -9.37 -10.33 -1.64
N LEU A 51 -8.94 -10.45 -0.39
CA LEU A 51 -7.66 -11.08 -0.05
C LEU A 51 -7.61 -12.53 -0.57
N SER A 52 -8.70 -13.29 -0.39
CA SER A 52 -8.78 -14.68 -0.86
C SER A 52 -8.66 -14.78 -2.39
N HIS A 53 -9.35 -13.89 -3.12
CA HIS A 53 -9.22 -13.81 -4.58
C HIS A 53 -7.82 -13.38 -5.02
N LEU A 54 -7.18 -12.45 -4.30
CA LEU A 54 -5.80 -12.05 -4.57
C LEU A 54 -4.84 -13.23 -4.42
N PHE A 55 -4.94 -14.00 -3.34
CA PHE A 55 -4.16 -15.22 -3.16
C PHE A 55 -4.42 -16.24 -4.26
N ALA A 56 -5.69 -16.52 -4.59
CA ALA A 56 -6.03 -17.46 -5.65
C ALA A 56 -5.48 -17.05 -7.02
N ARG A 57 -5.47 -15.75 -7.31
CA ARG A 57 -5.00 -15.21 -8.60
C ARG A 57 -3.48 -15.15 -8.71
N TYR A 58 -2.82 -14.53 -7.72
CA TYR A 58 -1.38 -14.23 -7.79
C TYR A 58 -0.51 -15.29 -7.12
N PHE A 59 -1.02 -16.05 -6.15
CA PHE A 59 -0.26 -17.03 -5.36
C PHE A 59 -1.01 -18.37 -5.19
N PRO A 60 -1.48 -19.01 -6.28
CA PRO A 60 -2.38 -20.16 -6.22
C PRO A 60 -1.82 -21.34 -5.41
N ARG A 61 -0.51 -21.61 -5.52
CA ARG A 61 0.14 -22.71 -4.77
C ARG A 61 0.06 -22.53 -3.25
N ILE A 62 0.07 -21.27 -2.79
CA ILE A 62 -0.08 -20.91 -1.38
C ILE A 62 -1.58 -20.90 -1.00
N ALA A 63 -2.48 -20.58 -1.93
CA ALA A 63 -3.91 -20.60 -1.67
C ALA A 63 -4.47 -22.01 -1.49
N GLU A 64 -4.05 -22.98 -2.31
CA GLU A 64 -4.55 -24.36 -2.32
C GLU A 64 -4.34 -25.10 -0.99
N SER A 65 -3.24 -24.81 -0.29
CA SER A 65 -2.86 -25.49 0.94
C SER A 65 -3.45 -24.82 2.20
N ARG A 66 -4.20 -23.73 2.05
CA ARG A 66 -4.66 -22.91 3.17
C ARG A 66 -6.07 -23.32 3.63
N SER A 67 -6.20 -23.63 4.92
CA SER A 67 -7.51 -23.69 5.58
C SER A 67 -8.05 -22.28 5.88
N THR A 68 -9.34 -22.07 5.65
CA THR A 68 -10.03 -20.81 6.00
C THR A 68 -10.12 -20.57 7.50
N ALA A 69 -10.06 -21.63 8.32
CA ALA A 69 -10.14 -21.54 9.78
C ALA A 69 -8.84 -21.03 10.43
N GLN A 70 -7.71 -21.05 9.71
CA GLN A 70 -6.42 -20.61 10.23
C GLN A 70 -6.15 -19.14 9.88
N CYS A 71 -5.60 -18.39 10.85
CA CYS A 71 -5.09 -17.05 10.62
C CYS A 71 -4.06 -17.05 9.47
N THR A 72 -4.24 -16.16 8.48
CA THR A 72 -3.33 -16.03 7.34
C THR A 72 -1.88 -15.80 7.76
N LYS A 73 -1.62 -15.01 8.82
CA LYS A 73 -0.25 -14.76 9.29
C LYS A 73 0.40 -16.05 9.79
N VAL A 74 -0.29 -16.79 10.66
CA VAL A 74 0.20 -18.07 11.19
C VAL A 74 0.44 -19.06 10.05
N TYR A 75 -0.50 -19.15 9.11
CA TYR A 75 -0.36 -20.00 7.93
C TYR A 75 0.89 -19.65 7.10
N LEU A 76 1.10 -18.38 6.78
CA LEU A 76 2.25 -17.92 5.99
C LEU A 76 3.58 -18.20 6.68
N HIS A 77 3.67 -17.95 7.99
CA HIS A 77 4.89 -18.24 8.75
C HIS A 77 5.18 -19.74 8.81
N ASN A 78 4.17 -20.58 9.02
CA ASN A 78 4.33 -22.05 8.99
C ASN A 78 4.75 -22.54 7.60
N ALA A 79 4.13 -22.02 6.54
CA ALA A 79 4.49 -22.35 5.16
C ALA A 79 5.93 -21.92 4.81
N ALA A 80 6.43 -20.87 5.45
CA ALA A 80 7.81 -20.41 5.35
C ALA A 80 8.78 -21.19 6.27
N GLY A 81 8.33 -22.25 6.94
CA GLY A 81 9.13 -23.05 7.87
C GLY A 81 9.39 -22.39 9.24
N GLY A 82 8.70 -21.29 9.54
CA GLY A 82 8.79 -20.57 10.81
C GLY A 82 7.69 -20.94 11.81
N THR A 83 7.74 -20.30 12.98
CA THR A 83 6.67 -20.34 13.99
C THR A 83 6.27 -18.93 14.34
N PHE A 84 4.96 -18.64 14.35
CA PHE A 84 4.45 -17.31 14.66
C PHE A 84 3.21 -17.36 15.53
N LEU A 85 3.25 -16.65 16.66
CA LEU A 85 2.14 -16.50 17.58
C LEU A 85 1.41 -15.18 17.29
N CYS A 86 0.35 -15.25 16.48
CA CYS A 86 -0.50 -14.10 16.19
C CYS A 86 -1.36 -13.73 17.41
N GLN A 87 -1.39 -12.45 17.79
CA GLN A 87 -2.28 -11.96 18.85
C GLN A 87 -3.73 -11.75 18.38
N CYS A 88 -4.05 -12.12 17.13
CA CYS A 88 -5.40 -12.05 16.57
C CYS A 88 -6.37 -13.11 17.14
N LEU A 89 -5.88 -14.09 17.91
CA LEU A 89 -6.67 -15.13 18.59
C LEU A 89 -7.66 -15.89 17.67
N GLY A 90 -7.39 -15.95 16.37
CA GLY A 90 -8.31 -16.57 15.39
C GLY A 90 -9.64 -15.82 15.19
N LYS A 91 -9.81 -14.64 15.79
CA LYS A 91 -11.02 -13.84 15.58
C LYS A 91 -10.90 -13.14 14.23
N GLU A 92 -11.83 -13.46 13.34
CA GLU A 92 -12.17 -12.61 12.21
C GLU A 92 -12.71 -11.30 12.78
N ASN A 93 -11.81 -10.39 13.13
CA ASN A 93 -12.21 -9.04 13.47
C ASN A 93 -12.89 -8.48 12.22
N LYS A 94 -14.22 -8.27 12.31
CA LYS A 94 -14.97 -7.50 11.32
C LYS A 94 -14.13 -6.26 11.03
N ALA A 95 -13.79 -6.07 9.76
CA ALA A 95 -13.05 -4.88 9.38
C ALA A 95 -13.82 -3.68 9.94
N PRO A 96 -13.17 -2.78 10.71
CA PRO A 96 -13.78 -1.50 10.97
C PRO A 96 -14.14 -0.90 9.61
N ALA A 97 -15.27 -0.21 9.52
CA ALA A 97 -15.57 0.58 8.35
C ALA A 97 -14.32 1.41 8.02
N ARG A 98 -13.94 1.47 6.73
CA ARG A 98 -12.87 2.38 6.32
C ARG A 98 -13.20 3.75 6.92
N ASP A 99 -12.24 4.34 7.61
CA ASP A 99 -12.37 5.73 8.00
C ASP A 99 -12.55 6.59 6.73
N GLU A 100 -13.18 7.74 6.89
CA GLU A 100 -13.54 8.64 5.80
C GLU A 100 -12.32 8.97 4.93
N GLU A 101 -11.18 9.26 5.57
CA GLU A 101 -9.89 9.51 4.94
C GLU A 101 -9.44 8.38 4.01
N THR A 102 -9.46 7.13 4.48
CA THR A 102 -9.12 5.96 3.64
C THR A 102 -10.11 5.81 2.49
N GLY A 103 -11.40 6.09 2.73
CA GLY A 103 -12.44 6.10 1.70
C GLY A 103 -12.15 7.09 0.58
N ASP A 104 -11.79 8.32 0.93
CA ASP A 104 -11.47 9.39 0.00
C ASP A 104 -10.22 9.09 -0.82
N LEU A 105 -9.17 8.56 -0.18
CA LEU A 105 -7.95 8.13 -0.90
C LEU A 105 -8.25 7.01 -1.90
N VAL A 106 -9.05 6.01 -1.53
CA VAL A 106 -9.47 4.96 -2.46
C VAL A 106 -10.26 5.55 -3.62
N LYS A 107 -11.19 6.47 -3.34
CA LYS A 107 -11.98 7.14 -4.37
C LYS A 107 -11.09 7.92 -5.34
N LEU A 108 -10.17 8.74 -4.82
CA LEU A 108 -9.19 9.48 -5.64
C LEU A 108 -8.40 8.55 -6.56
N LEU A 109 -7.87 7.46 -6.02
CA LEU A 109 -7.09 6.48 -6.80
C LEU A 109 -7.96 5.83 -7.88
N LEU A 110 -9.17 5.39 -7.53
CA LEU A 110 -10.07 4.73 -8.47
C LEU A 110 -10.61 5.67 -9.55
N ASP A 111 -10.81 6.95 -9.26
CA ASP A 111 -11.23 7.95 -10.25
C ASP A 111 -10.15 8.18 -11.33
N HIS A 112 -8.88 7.86 -11.03
CA HIS A 112 -7.73 8.04 -11.94
C HIS A 112 -7.10 6.72 -12.38
N ARG A 113 -7.83 5.60 -12.28
CA ARG A 113 -7.37 4.26 -12.65
C ARG A 113 -7.11 4.11 -14.15
N ALA A 114 -6.07 3.35 -14.50
CA ALA A 114 -5.74 3.03 -15.88
C ALA A 114 -6.83 2.18 -16.57
N SER A 115 -7.48 1.29 -15.80
CA SER A 115 -8.57 0.44 -16.28
C SER A 115 -9.42 -0.08 -15.12
N VAL A 116 -10.65 -0.48 -15.43
CA VAL A 116 -11.57 -1.15 -14.49
C VAL A 116 -11.15 -2.62 -14.37
N ASN A 117 -10.31 -2.94 -13.38
CA ASN A 117 -9.93 -4.31 -13.11
C ASN A 117 -9.64 -4.51 -11.60
N GLN A 118 -9.81 -5.75 -11.13
CA GLN A 118 -9.67 -6.09 -9.72
C GLN A 118 -8.26 -5.85 -9.16
N ALA A 119 -7.20 -6.04 -9.97
CA ALA A 119 -5.84 -5.82 -9.51
C ALA A 119 -5.61 -4.35 -9.17
N THR A 120 -6.07 -3.43 -10.03
CA THR A 120 -6.02 -1.98 -9.77
C THR A 120 -6.84 -1.60 -8.55
N GLU A 121 -8.01 -2.23 -8.32
CA GLU A 121 -8.80 -2.00 -7.11
C GLU A 121 -8.07 -2.45 -5.84
N TRP A 122 -7.39 -3.60 -5.88
CA TRP A 122 -6.57 -4.07 -4.75
C TRP A 122 -5.37 -3.16 -4.50
N VAL A 123 -4.69 -2.70 -5.56
CA VAL A 123 -3.59 -1.73 -5.43
C VAL A 123 -4.10 -0.43 -4.82
N ALA A 124 -5.25 0.09 -5.26
CA ALA A 124 -5.84 1.32 -4.71
C ALA A 124 -6.11 1.19 -3.20
N ALA A 125 -6.72 0.07 -2.78
CA ALA A 125 -6.98 -0.21 -1.37
C ALA A 125 -5.69 -0.30 -0.53
N ILE A 126 -4.66 -0.97 -1.05
CA ILE A 126 -3.39 -1.15 -0.36
C ILE A 126 -2.63 0.17 -0.25
N LEU A 127 -2.60 0.99 -1.31
CA LEU A 127 -1.98 2.31 -1.29
C LEU A 127 -2.65 3.23 -0.26
N ALA A 128 -3.99 3.28 -0.26
CA ALA A 128 -4.75 4.08 0.70
C ALA A 128 -4.50 3.62 2.15
N ALA A 129 -4.48 2.30 2.40
CA ALA A 129 -4.14 1.75 3.71
C ALA A 129 -2.70 2.11 4.13
N GLY A 130 -1.75 2.08 3.20
CA GLY A 130 -0.36 2.47 3.43
C GLY A 130 -0.18 3.95 3.76
N CYS A 131 -1.08 4.84 3.30
CA CYS A 131 -1.00 6.27 3.62
C CYS A 131 -1.09 6.57 5.13
N ARG A 132 -1.71 5.67 5.90
CA ARG A 132 -1.90 5.78 7.35
C ARG A 132 -0.65 5.52 8.20
N GLY A 133 0.43 5.00 7.61
CA GLY A 133 1.68 4.83 8.33
C GLY A 133 2.37 6.17 8.59
N ASP A 134 3.35 6.19 9.49
CA ASP A 134 4.09 7.40 9.84
C ASP A 134 5.30 7.64 8.91
N ASP A 135 5.76 6.60 8.21
CA ASP A 135 6.96 6.63 7.38
C ASP A 135 6.67 7.09 5.93
N HIS A 136 7.64 6.99 5.02
CA HIS A 136 7.35 7.19 3.60
C HIS A 136 6.48 6.04 3.09
N LEU A 137 5.55 6.36 2.18
CA LEU A 137 4.58 5.37 1.67
C LEU A 137 5.24 4.10 1.12
N TRP A 138 6.39 4.19 0.47
CA TRP A 138 7.08 3.01 -0.04
C TRP A 138 7.62 2.10 1.09
N GLN A 139 8.04 2.67 2.22
CA GLN A 139 8.45 1.94 3.42
C GLN A 139 7.24 1.28 4.09
N ASP A 140 6.15 2.03 4.23
CA ASP A 140 4.87 1.54 4.76
C ASP A 140 4.26 0.41 3.90
N LEU A 141 4.69 0.27 2.64
CA LEU A 141 4.29 -0.80 1.73
C LEU A 141 5.33 -1.93 1.64
N GLY A 142 6.49 -1.78 2.29
CA GLY A 142 7.56 -2.76 2.32
C GLY A 142 8.39 -2.82 1.02
N LEU A 143 8.23 -1.81 0.15
CA LEU A 143 8.94 -1.67 -1.12
C LEU A 143 10.42 -1.35 -0.89
N THR A 144 11.23 -1.46 -1.95
CA THR A 144 12.69 -1.29 -1.81
C THR A 144 13.09 0.17 -1.80
N ASN A 145 12.41 0.98 -2.60
CA ASN A 145 12.67 2.39 -2.79
C ASN A 145 11.41 3.09 -3.31
N ARG A 146 11.52 4.39 -3.51
CA ARG A 146 10.46 5.23 -4.05
C ARG A 146 10.17 4.92 -5.52
N GLU A 147 11.16 4.53 -6.31
CA GLU A 147 11.01 4.20 -7.74
C GLU A 147 10.07 3.00 -7.93
N ASP A 148 10.21 1.95 -7.11
CA ASP A 148 9.31 0.79 -7.08
C ASP A 148 7.84 1.23 -6.91
N LEU A 149 7.59 2.20 -6.02
CA LEU A 149 6.26 2.76 -5.79
C LEU A 149 5.79 3.60 -6.98
N SER A 150 6.67 4.43 -7.52
CA SER A 150 6.40 5.27 -8.69
C SER A 150 5.99 4.43 -9.91
N ASP A 151 6.64 3.28 -10.13
CA ASP A 151 6.31 2.38 -11.24
C ASP A 151 4.94 1.72 -11.07
N ILE A 152 4.57 1.33 -9.84
CA ILE A 152 3.23 0.82 -9.52
C ILE A 152 2.17 1.90 -9.77
N ILE A 153 2.42 3.14 -9.30
CA ILE A 153 1.49 4.26 -9.51
C ILE A 153 1.39 4.60 -11.00
N LYS A 154 2.49 4.62 -11.74
CA LYS A 154 2.50 4.84 -13.19
C LYS A 154 1.68 3.78 -13.94
N ARG A 155 1.78 2.53 -13.52
CA ARG A 155 1.06 1.40 -14.14
C ARG A 155 -0.44 1.43 -13.87
N HIS A 156 -0.85 1.66 -12.62
CA HIS A 156 -2.25 1.55 -12.20
C HIS A 156 -3.01 2.89 -12.22
N PHE A 157 -2.31 4.02 -12.05
CA PHE A 157 -2.86 5.38 -11.93
C PHE A 157 -2.04 6.39 -12.75
N PRO A 158 -1.88 6.18 -14.08
CA PRO A 158 -0.98 6.98 -14.92
C PRO A 158 -1.32 8.48 -14.91
N ALA A 159 -2.60 8.83 -14.78
CA ALA A 159 -3.03 10.23 -14.69
C ALA A 159 -2.52 10.92 -13.42
N LEU A 160 -2.50 10.22 -12.27
CA LEU A 160 -1.90 10.76 -11.03
C LEU A 160 -0.38 10.84 -11.15
N TYR A 161 0.25 9.85 -11.77
CA TYR A 161 1.69 9.86 -12.00
C TYR A 161 2.12 11.09 -12.82
N LEU A 162 1.45 11.34 -13.94
CA LEU A 162 1.73 12.48 -14.82
C LEU A 162 1.43 13.84 -14.17
N LYS A 163 0.48 13.89 -13.22
CA LYS A 163 0.15 15.11 -12.46
C LYS A 163 1.19 15.47 -11.40
N ASN A 164 2.00 14.53 -10.91
CA ASN A 164 3.03 14.79 -9.91
C ASN A 164 4.32 15.37 -10.53
N THR A 165 4.19 16.49 -11.25
CA THR A 165 5.31 17.14 -11.96
C THR A 165 6.38 17.71 -11.03
N GLY A 166 6.00 18.07 -9.80
CA GLY A 166 6.92 18.58 -8.77
C GLY A 166 7.77 17.48 -8.10
N ASN A 167 7.60 16.21 -8.48
CA ASN A 167 8.27 15.08 -7.84
C ASN A 167 8.09 15.09 -6.31
N MET A 168 6.86 15.35 -5.85
CA MET A 168 6.50 15.29 -4.44
C MET A 168 6.49 13.84 -3.95
N LYS A 169 6.72 13.63 -2.64
CA LYS A 169 6.44 12.33 -2.00
C LYS A 169 4.98 11.94 -2.23
N TRP A 170 4.74 10.69 -2.61
CA TRP A 170 3.43 10.21 -3.04
C TRP A 170 2.30 10.42 -2.03
N LYS A 171 2.58 10.15 -0.74
CA LYS A 171 1.63 10.40 0.36
C LYS A 171 1.16 11.86 0.36
N LYS A 172 2.11 12.79 0.41
CA LYS A 172 1.87 14.25 0.37
C LYS A 172 1.14 14.67 -0.91
N PHE A 173 1.50 14.09 -2.05
CA PHE A 173 0.84 14.37 -3.33
C PHE A 173 -0.64 13.94 -3.32
N PHE A 174 -0.96 12.76 -2.80
CA PHE A 174 -2.35 12.30 -2.71
C PHE A 174 -3.20 13.21 -1.81
N TYR A 175 -2.69 13.59 -0.64
CA TYR A 175 -3.43 14.54 0.23
C TYR A 175 -3.61 15.92 -0.40
N LYS A 176 -2.61 16.41 -1.15
CA LYS A 176 -2.77 17.64 -1.95
C LYS A 176 -3.91 17.51 -2.96
N GLN A 177 -4.01 16.37 -3.67
CA GLN A 177 -5.12 16.14 -4.61
C GLN A 177 -6.49 16.09 -3.90
N LEU A 178 -6.57 15.50 -2.70
CA LEU A 178 -7.81 15.52 -1.92
C LEU A 178 -8.19 16.94 -1.46
N CYS A 179 -7.24 17.73 -0.95
CA CYS A 179 -7.50 19.13 -0.58
C CYS A 179 -7.98 19.96 -1.77
N GLU A 180 -7.40 19.75 -2.96
CA GLU A 180 -7.84 20.40 -4.20
C GLU A 180 -9.26 19.99 -4.62
N GLN A 181 -9.61 18.70 -4.50
CA GLN A 181 -10.96 18.21 -4.81
C GLN A 181 -12.02 18.72 -3.83
N ALA A 182 -11.66 18.90 -2.56
CA ALA A 182 -12.56 19.43 -1.53
C ALA A 182 -12.68 20.97 -1.57
N GLU A 183 -12.00 21.65 -2.49
CA GLU A 183 -11.88 23.12 -2.55
C GLU A 183 -11.38 23.73 -1.23
N VAL A 184 -10.63 22.95 -0.45
CA VAL A 184 -10.06 23.38 0.83
C VAL A 184 -8.71 24.03 0.57
N HIS A 185 -8.67 25.34 0.72
CA HIS A 185 -7.45 26.12 0.63
C HIS A 185 -6.75 26.17 2.00
N LEU A 186 -5.78 25.25 2.23
CA LEU A 186 -4.86 25.34 3.37
C LEU A 186 -3.90 26.53 3.26
N CYS A 187 -3.73 27.06 2.05
CA CYS A 187 -2.90 28.22 1.76
C CYS A 187 -3.76 29.49 1.71
N GLN A 188 -3.23 30.59 2.25
CA GLN A 188 -3.85 31.93 2.17
C GLN A 188 -3.78 32.52 0.74
N ALA A 189 -2.97 31.95 -0.15
CA ALA A 189 -2.86 32.39 -1.53
C ALA A 189 -4.09 31.96 -2.34
N PRO A 190 -4.57 32.80 -3.29
CA PRO A 190 -5.76 32.51 -4.11
C PRO A 190 -5.61 31.25 -4.99
N SER A 191 -4.38 30.79 -5.24
CA SER A 191 -4.10 29.42 -5.66
C SER A 191 -2.72 29.01 -5.17
N CYS A 192 -2.49 27.71 -4.96
CA CYS A 192 -1.17 27.22 -4.56
C CYS A 192 -0.10 27.61 -5.59
N ASN A 193 -0.42 27.62 -6.90
CA ASN A 193 0.55 27.87 -7.97
C ASN A 193 1.08 29.32 -8.02
N VAL A 194 0.45 30.27 -7.32
CA VAL A 194 0.95 31.66 -7.19
C VAL A 194 1.55 31.95 -5.82
N CYS A 195 1.61 30.95 -4.93
CA CYS A 195 2.25 31.08 -3.64
C CYS A 195 3.78 31.06 -3.80
N ASN A 196 4.46 32.07 -3.25
CA ASN A 196 5.93 32.13 -3.27
C ASN A 196 6.57 30.93 -2.54
N ASP A 197 5.86 30.34 -1.57
CA ASP A 197 6.33 29.18 -0.81
C ASP A 197 5.91 27.84 -1.47
N TYR A 198 5.32 27.86 -2.66
CA TYR A 198 4.86 26.65 -3.35
C TYR A 198 5.99 25.63 -3.52
N ALA A 199 7.18 26.07 -3.93
CA ALA A 199 8.32 25.18 -4.13
C ALA A 199 8.80 24.57 -2.82
N GLN A 200 8.68 25.27 -1.69
CA GLN A 200 9.01 24.75 -0.37
C GLN A 200 7.97 23.71 0.10
N CYS A 201 6.70 23.96 -0.19
CA CYS A 201 5.60 23.06 0.17
C CYS A 201 5.45 21.86 -0.79
N PHE A 202 5.81 21.97 -2.06
CA PHE A 202 5.44 21.01 -3.10
C PHE A 202 6.56 20.73 -4.12
N GLY A 203 7.79 21.15 -3.84
CA GLY A 203 8.96 20.88 -4.68
C GLY A 203 9.49 19.45 -4.57
N PRO A 204 10.56 19.13 -5.33
CA PRO A 204 11.20 17.83 -5.31
C PRO A 204 11.74 17.52 -3.91
N GLU A 205 11.42 16.34 -3.40
CA GLU A 205 11.95 15.86 -2.12
C GLU A 205 12.88 14.67 -2.39
N GLU A 206 14.13 14.77 -1.93
CA GLU A 206 15.05 13.62 -1.87
C GLU A 206 14.80 12.79 -0.60
N ASP A 207 15.04 11.48 -0.68
CA ASP A 207 14.83 10.55 0.43
C ASP A 207 15.89 10.71 1.55
N SER A 208 16.94 11.49 1.31
CA SER A 208 18.12 11.70 2.17
C SER A 208 17.88 12.55 3.43
N GLY A 209 16.71 13.19 3.58
CA GLY A 209 16.46 14.15 4.66
C GLY A 209 16.06 13.60 6.04
N TRP A 210 15.83 12.28 6.20
CA TRP A 210 15.27 11.73 7.44
C TRP A 210 16.29 11.19 8.45
N ASN A 211 17.58 11.12 8.10
CA ASN A 211 18.62 10.58 8.99
C ASN A 211 19.28 11.60 9.93
N LEU A 212 18.80 12.85 10.00
CA LEU A 212 19.43 13.88 10.87
C LEU A 212 18.60 14.29 12.09
N LEU A 213 17.32 13.90 12.21
CA LEU A 213 16.49 14.26 13.38
C LEU A 213 16.11 13.09 14.29
N ALA A 214 16.34 11.83 13.87
CA ALA A 214 16.10 10.65 14.72
C ALA A 214 17.32 10.27 15.61
N ALA A 215 18.43 11.01 15.52
CA ALA A 215 19.63 10.79 16.34
C ALA A 215 19.77 11.77 17.53
N GLN A 216 18.77 12.62 17.75
CA GLN A 216 18.73 13.55 18.89
C GLN A 216 17.32 13.54 19.51
N GLY A 217 17.04 12.49 20.29
CA GLY A 217 15.81 12.34 21.07
C GLY A 217 15.89 11.11 21.96
#